data_AF-A0AAD1SE95-F1
#
_entry.id   AF-A0AAD1SE95-F1
#
_cell.length_a   1.000
_cell.length_b   1.000
_cell.length_c   1.000
_cell.angle_alpha   90.00
_cell.angle_beta   90.00
_cell.angle_gamma   90.00
#
_symmetry.space_group_name_H-M   'P 1'
#
loop_
_entity.id
_entity.type
_entity.pdbx_description
1 polymer ?
#
loop_
_entity_poly.entity_id
_entity_poly.type
_entity_poly.pdbx_seq_one_letter_code
_entity_poly.pdbx_strand_id
1 'polypeptide(L)'
;TYLDIIRQLTHSTHENKINPSRDTHSCLLTLQSQLREMELSKSAYLLKRRKGKYFTQGNGAGATLASKLKEWLTNAKIAFLHDSVQGKKILDPQNIANEFASYYSTLYNLSGDPNLQHPLTQHIDQFLE
;
A
#
# COMPACT_ATOMS: atom_id res chain seq x y z
N THR A 1 -13.57 19.33 18.81
CA THR A 1 -12.18 19.46 19.32
C THR A 1 -11.12 19.36 18.24
N TYR A 2 -10.85 18.20 17.60
CA TYR A 2 -9.80 18.11 16.55
C TYR A 2 -10.23 18.75 15.21
N LEU A 3 -11.45 18.45 14.75
CA LEU A 3 -12.01 19.02 13.52
C LEU A 3 -12.17 20.53 13.60
N ASP A 4 -12.46 21.06 14.80
CA ASP A 4 -12.60 22.51 15.01
C ASP A 4 -11.26 23.22 14.85
N ILE A 5 -10.16 22.64 15.36
CA ILE A 5 -8.80 23.16 15.19
C ILE A 5 -8.42 23.15 13.71
N ILE A 6 -8.73 22.09 12.96
CA ILE A 6 -8.49 22.07 11.50
C ILE A 6 -9.29 23.17 10.81
N ARG A 7 -10.57 23.34 11.17
CA ARG A 7 -11.45 24.35 10.58
C ARG A 7 -10.92 25.77 10.84
N GLN A 8 -10.49 26.04 12.07
CA GLN A 8 -9.86 27.31 12.45
C GLN A 8 -8.53 27.53 11.73
N LEU A 9 -7.70 26.50 11.58
CA LEU A 9 -6.42 26.58 10.87
C LEU A 9 -6.63 26.84 9.37
N THR A 10 -7.63 26.21 8.74
CA THR A 10 -8.01 26.51 7.34
C THR A 10 -8.54 27.92 7.15
N HIS A 11 -9.26 28.46 8.13
CA HIS A 11 -9.76 29.82 8.09
C HIS A 11 -8.62 30.85 8.28
N SER A 12 -7.82 30.71 9.34
CA SER A 12 -6.69 31.63 9.60
C SER A 12 -5.58 31.55 8.56
N THR A 13 -5.38 30.40 7.89
CA THR A 13 -4.45 30.31 6.74
C THR A 13 -4.98 31.05 5.51
N HIS A 14 -6.30 31.10 5.32
CA HIS A 14 -6.91 31.88 4.26
C HIS A 14 -6.82 33.38 4.56
N GLU A 15 -7.16 33.78 5.79
CA GLU A 15 -7.07 35.18 6.21
C GLU A 15 -5.63 35.71 6.14
N ASN A 16 -4.64 34.94 6.59
CA ASN A 16 -3.23 35.34 6.53
C ASN A 16 -2.68 35.44 5.09
N LYS A 17 -3.31 34.79 4.11
CA LYS A 17 -2.97 34.94 2.68
C LYS A 17 -3.57 36.21 2.07
N ILE A 18 -4.75 36.60 2.52
CA ILE A 18 -5.45 37.78 2.01
C ILE A 18 -4.91 39.05 2.68
N ASN A 19 -4.73 39.01 4.00
CA ASN A 19 -4.24 40.12 4.82
C ASN A 19 -3.21 39.60 5.85
N PRO A 20 -1.91 39.60 5.50
CA PRO A 20 -0.88 39.17 6.42
C PRO A 20 -0.74 40.18 7.57
N SER A 21 -1.23 39.80 8.75
CA SER A 21 -1.02 40.52 10.01
C SER A 21 -0.13 39.72 10.95
N ARG A 22 0.60 40.42 11.81
CA ARG A 22 1.41 39.79 12.86
C ARG A 22 0.54 38.95 13.81
N ASP A 23 -0.66 39.42 14.10
CA ASP A 23 -1.59 38.76 15.00
C ASP A 23 -2.17 37.49 14.37
N THR A 24 -2.58 37.55 13.09
CA THR A 24 -3.06 36.38 12.34
C THR A 24 -1.97 35.32 12.18
N HIS A 25 -0.73 35.75 11.95
CA HIS A 25 0.41 34.85 11.87
C HIS A 25 0.70 34.16 13.21
N SER A 26 0.65 34.90 14.32
CA SER A 26 0.84 34.34 15.66
C SER A 26 -0.25 33.32 16.04
N CYS A 27 -1.51 33.61 15.69
CA CYS A 27 -2.63 32.70 15.87
C CYS A 27 -2.45 31.40 15.07
N LEU A 28 -2.01 31.52 13.82
CA LEU A 28 -1.73 30.39 12.94
C LEU A 28 -0.64 29.48 13.51
N LEU A 29 0.47 30.05 13.99
CA LEU A 29 1.55 29.28 14.63
C LEU A 29 1.07 28.55 15.89
N THR A 30 0.19 29.18 16.67
CA THR A 30 -0.40 28.60 17.88
C THR A 30 -1.34 27.43 17.54
N LEU A 31 -2.19 27.58 16.53
CA LEU A 31 -3.06 26.49 16.08
C LEU A 31 -2.26 25.32 15.50
N GLN A 32 -1.16 25.60 14.79
CA GLN A 32 -0.26 24.57 14.29
C GLN A 32 0.46 23.81 15.42
N SER A 33 0.90 24.50 16.48
CA SER A 33 1.54 23.84 17.62
C SER A 33 0.57 22.93 18.36
N GLN A 34 -0.66 23.40 18.62
CA GLN A 34 -1.72 22.61 19.24
C GLN A 34 -2.07 21.36 18.43
N LEU A 35 -2.15 21.48 17.10
CA LEU A 35 -2.41 20.33 16.23
C LEU A 35 -1.28 19.30 16.30
N ARG A 36 -0.01 19.75 16.23
CA ARG A 36 1.15 18.87 16.37
C ARG A 36 1.19 18.17 17.72
N GLU A 37 0.82 18.87 18.79
CA GLU A 37 0.78 18.29 20.14
C GLU A 37 -0.28 17.18 20.25
N MET A 38 -1.47 17.39 19.67
CA MET A 38 -2.50 16.35 19.59
C MET A 38 -2.05 15.14 18.76
N GLU A 39 -1.40 15.36 17.62
CA GLU A 39 -0.85 14.28 16.79
C GLU A 39 0.24 13.49 17.52
N LEU A 40 1.11 14.21 18.24
CA LEU A 40 2.15 13.60 19.07
C LEU A 40 1.54 12.77 20.19
N SER A 41 0.54 13.29 20.90
CA SER A 41 -0.20 12.55 21.94
C SER A 41 -0.87 11.28 21.39
N LYS A 42 -1.53 11.39 20.22
CA LYS A 42 -2.13 10.24 19.54
C LYS A 42 -1.08 9.19 19.15
N SER A 43 0.04 9.61 18.58
CA SER A 43 1.13 8.70 18.19
C SER A 43 1.78 8.03 19.41
N ALA A 44 1.99 8.77 20.50
CA ALA A 44 2.51 8.25 21.76
C ALA A 44 1.56 7.22 22.39
N TYR A 45 0.25 7.47 22.36
CA TYR A 45 -0.76 6.50 22.80
C TYR A 45 -0.74 5.21 21.96
N LEU A 46 -0.69 5.34 20.63
CA LEU A 46 -0.61 4.18 19.73
C LEU A 46 0.68 3.38 19.96
N LEU A 47 1.79 4.06 20.18
CA LEU A 47 3.07 3.43 20.52
C LEU A 47 2.97 2.69 21.85
N LYS A 48 2.44 3.32 22.89
CA LYS A 48 2.23 2.69 24.21
C LYS A 48 1.34 1.46 24.10
N ARG A 49 0.23 1.54 23.34
CA ARG A 49 -0.68 0.41 23.08
C ARG A 49 0.01 -0.73 22.34
N ARG A 50 0.80 -0.42 21.30
CA ARG A 50 1.60 -1.42 20.57
C ARG A 50 2.61 -2.07 21.50
N LYS A 51 3.41 -1.29 22.23
CA LYS A 51 4.35 -1.79 23.23
C LYS A 51 3.66 -2.72 24.23
N GLY A 52 2.53 -2.31 24.80
CA GLY A 52 1.72 -3.16 25.68
C GLY A 52 1.38 -4.51 25.04
N LYS A 53 0.85 -4.52 23.81
CA LYS A 53 0.51 -5.75 23.09
C LYS A 53 1.72 -6.68 22.84
N TYR A 54 2.90 -6.13 22.55
CA TYR A 54 4.10 -6.91 22.25
C TYR A 54 4.85 -7.38 23.51
N PHE A 55 4.80 -6.61 24.60
CA PHE A 55 5.58 -6.88 25.81
C PHE A 55 4.80 -7.66 26.88
N THR A 56 3.47 -7.64 26.90
CA THR A 56 2.69 -8.40 27.90
C THR A 56 2.69 -9.91 27.69
N GLN A 57 3.12 -10.41 26.53
CA GLN A 57 3.15 -11.84 26.21
C GLN A 57 4.55 -12.49 26.30
N GLY A 58 5.55 -11.79 26.85
CA GLY A 58 6.88 -12.37 27.13
C GLY A 58 7.76 -12.67 25.91
N ASN A 59 7.23 -12.65 24.68
CA ASN A 59 7.98 -12.88 23.44
C ASN A 59 7.86 -11.71 22.46
N GLY A 60 8.33 -10.53 22.87
CA GLY A 60 8.31 -9.32 22.04
C GLY A 60 9.12 -9.46 20.74
N ALA A 61 10.21 -10.23 20.76
CA ALA A 61 11.03 -10.49 19.58
C ALA A 61 10.28 -11.36 18.56
N GLY A 62 9.63 -12.44 19.00
CA GLY A 62 8.86 -13.35 18.13
C GLY A 62 7.65 -12.67 17.50
N ALA A 63 6.92 -11.85 18.26
CA ALA A 63 5.78 -11.11 17.72
C ALA A 63 6.20 -10.01 16.74
N THR A 64 7.36 -9.36 16.96
CA THR A 64 7.94 -8.41 16.00
C THR A 64 8.36 -9.10 14.72
N LEU A 65 9.04 -10.25 14.83
CA LEU A 65 9.44 -11.08 13.69
C LEU A 65 8.23 -11.57 12.90
N ALA A 66 7.20 -12.10 13.55
CA ALA A 66 5.98 -12.56 12.89
C ALA A 66 5.26 -11.42 12.15
N SER A 67 5.22 -10.22 12.73
CA SER A 67 4.67 -9.04 12.04
C SER A 67 5.48 -8.65 10.81
N LYS A 68 6.82 -8.71 10.90
CA LYS A 68 7.71 -8.40 9.78
C LYS A 68 7.64 -9.43 8.67
N LEU A 69 7.55 -10.72 9.03
CA LEU A 69 7.32 -11.81 8.07
C LEU A 69 5.97 -11.65 7.37
N LYS A 70 4.91 -11.27 8.11
CA LYS A 70 3.60 -11.02 7.51
C LYS A 70 3.63 -9.85 6.52
N GLU A 71 4.27 -8.74 6.90
CA GLU A 71 4.47 -7.56 6.04
C GLU A 71 5.24 -7.94 4.76
N TRP A 72 6.31 -8.72 4.92
CA TRP A 72 7.12 -9.19 3.80
C TRP A 72 6.33 -10.11 2.87
N LEU A 73 5.59 -11.07 3.41
CA LEU A 73 4.71 -11.95 2.63
C LEU A 73 3.60 -11.18 1.92
N THR A 74 3.03 -10.13 2.52
CA THR A 74 2.03 -9.30 1.84
C THR A 74 2.63 -8.46 0.72
N ASN A 75 3.85 -7.98 0.88
CA ASN A 75 4.53 -7.16 -0.13
C ASN A 75 5.12 -8.02 -1.26
N ALA A 76 5.50 -9.26 -0.97
CA ALA A 76 5.99 -10.22 -1.95
C ALA A 76 4.86 -10.88 -2.76
N LYS A 77 3.60 -10.75 -2.32
CA LYS A 77 2.46 -11.25 -3.10
C LYS A 77 2.24 -10.37 -4.32
N ILE A 78 2.26 -11.00 -5.50
CA ILE A 78 1.82 -10.37 -6.74
C ILE A 78 0.33 -10.07 -6.57
N ALA A 79 -0.01 -8.78 -6.40
CA ALA A 79 -1.39 -8.37 -6.18
C ALA A 79 -2.24 -8.59 -7.43
N PHE A 80 -1.68 -8.30 -8.62
CA PHE A 80 -2.32 -8.47 -9.91
C PHE A 80 -1.27 -8.71 -10.99
N LEU A 81 -1.68 -9.36 -12.09
CA LEU A 81 -0.88 -9.48 -13.30
C LEU A 81 -1.23 -8.31 -14.22
N HIS A 82 -0.21 -7.76 -14.88
CA HIS A 82 -0.36 -6.67 -15.83
C HIS A 82 -0.06 -7.18 -17.23
N ASP A 83 -0.83 -6.70 -18.20
CA ASP A 83 -0.58 -6.89 -19.63
C ASP A 83 0.77 -6.29 -20.01
N SER A 84 1.61 -7.10 -20.66
CA SER A 84 2.96 -6.72 -21.09
C SER A 84 2.97 -5.55 -22.08
N VAL A 85 1.87 -5.34 -22.82
CA VAL A 85 1.77 -4.34 -23.89
C VAL A 85 1.12 -3.04 -23.39
N GLN A 86 0.03 -3.14 -22.63
CA GLN A 86 -0.75 -1.96 -22.20
C GLN A 86 -0.57 -1.59 -20.72
N GLY A 87 0.13 -2.41 -19.92
CA GLY A 87 0.30 -2.21 -18.48
C GLY A 87 -1.00 -2.29 -17.68
N LYS A 88 -2.11 -2.71 -18.32
CA LYS A 88 -3.42 -2.80 -17.70
C LYS A 88 -3.52 -4.08 -16.87
N LYS A 89 -4.26 -3.98 -15.77
CA LYS A 89 -4.54 -5.11 -14.90
C LYS A 89 -5.36 -6.18 -15.65
N ILE A 90 -4.87 -7.41 -15.66
CA ILE A 90 -5.56 -8.55 -16.25
C ILE A 90 -6.35 -9.26 -15.13
N LEU A 91 -7.63 -9.51 -15.39
CA LEU A 91 -8.54 -10.19 -14.46
C LEU A 91 -9.11 -11.49 -15.05
N ASP A 92 -9.05 -11.63 -16.37
CA ASP A 92 -9.61 -12.76 -17.10
C ASP A 92 -8.60 -13.94 -17.09
N PRO A 93 -8.98 -15.12 -16.57
CA PRO A 93 -8.11 -16.29 -16.49
C PRO A 93 -7.47 -16.68 -17.82
N GLN A 94 -8.20 -16.53 -18.93
CA GLN A 94 -7.72 -16.91 -20.25
C GLN A 94 -6.59 -15.98 -20.72
N ASN A 95 -6.73 -14.68 -20.46
CA ASN A 95 -5.71 -13.68 -20.78
C ASN A 95 -4.47 -13.82 -19.89
N ILE A 96 -4.64 -14.22 -18.63
CA ILE A 96 -3.53 -14.56 -17.73
C ILE A 96 -2.72 -15.74 -18.30
N ALA A 97 -3.40 -16.82 -18.70
CA ALA A 97 -2.75 -17.99 -19.28
C ALA A 97 -1.98 -17.67 -20.56
N ASN A 98 -2.56 -16.82 -21.42
CA ASN A 98 -1.93 -16.37 -22.66
C ASN A 98 -0.66 -15.54 -22.42
N GLU A 99 -0.68 -14.60 -21.45
CA GLU A 99 0.53 -13.83 -21.08
C GLU A 99 1.62 -14.73 -20.49
N PHE A 100 1.25 -15.69 -19.63
CA PHE A 100 2.22 -16.68 -19.13
C PHE A 100 2.81 -17.52 -20.26
N ALA A 101 1.99 -18.01 -21.19
CA ALA A 101 2.46 -18.76 -22.36
C ALA A 101 3.41 -17.93 -23.24
N SER A 102 3.11 -16.65 -23.43
CA SER A 102 3.95 -15.71 -24.18
C SER A 102 5.29 -15.44 -23.46
N TYR A 103 5.25 -15.21 -22.15
CA TYR A 103 6.45 -15.01 -21.34
C TYR A 103 7.37 -16.23 -21.34
N TYR A 104 6.83 -17.44 -21.16
CA TYR A 104 7.66 -18.64 -21.16
C TYR A 104 8.13 -19.06 -22.56
N SER A 105 7.33 -18.82 -23.60
CA SER A 105 7.77 -19.07 -24.98
C SER A 105 8.93 -18.16 -25.39
N THR A 106 8.94 -16.90 -24.95
CA THR A 106 10.07 -15.98 -25.14
C THR A 106 11.27 -16.36 -24.27
N LEU A 107 11.06 -16.70 -23.00
CA LEU A 107 12.14 -17.06 -22.07
C LEU A 107 12.92 -18.32 -22.50
N TYR A 108 12.24 -19.29 -23.13
CA TYR A 108 12.85 -20.53 -23.61
C TYR A 108 13.08 -20.55 -25.12
N ASN A 109 12.94 -19.42 -25.83
CA ASN A 109 13.08 -19.31 -27.30
C ASN A 109 12.24 -20.35 -28.08
N LEU A 110 11.07 -20.71 -27.57
CA LEU A 110 10.16 -21.70 -28.17
C LEU A 110 9.45 -21.15 -29.42
N SER A 111 9.56 -19.85 -29.67
CA SER A 111 8.94 -19.13 -30.78
C SER A 111 9.51 -19.46 -32.17
N GLY A 112 10.52 -20.32 -32.27
CA GLY A 112 11.17 -20.70 -33.53
C GLY A 112 11.18 -22.20 -33.86
N ASP A 113 10.59 -23.06 -33.03
CA ASP A 113 10.66 -24.52 -33.23
C ASP A 113 9.27 -25.11 -33.57
N PRO A 114 9.04 -25.54 -34.82
CA PRO A 114 7.75 -26.05 -35.27
C PRO A 114 7.35 -27.40 -34.65
N ASN A 115 8.23 -28.05 -33.86
CA ASN A 115 7.95 -29.33 -33.20
C ASN A 115 7.50 -29.21 -31.73
N LEU A 116 7.45 -28.00 -31.17
CA LEU A 116 6.98 -27.80 -29.81
C LEU A 116 5.45 -27.86 -29.76
N GLN A 117 4.95 -29.00 -29.27
CA GLN A 117 3.52 -29.19 -29.03
C GLN A 117 3.03 -28.17 -28.00
N HIS A 118 2.24 -27.20 -28.45
CA HIS A 118 1.48 -26.34 -27.56
C HIS A 118 0.45 -27.20 -26.80
N PRO A 119 0.21 -26.93 -25.50
CA PRO A 119 -0.84 -27.63 -24.77
C PRO A 119 -2.18 -27.37 -25.47
N LEU A 120 -2.85 -28.45 -25.87
CA LEU A 120 -4.20 -28.38 -26.44
C LEU A 120 -5.14 -27.76 -25.40
N THR A 121 -6.11 -26.97 -25.87
CA THR A 121 -7.10 -26.26 -25.04
C THR A 121 -7.79 -27.20 -24.05
N GLN A 122 -7.99 -28.46 -24.43
CA GLN A 122 -8.56 -29.52 -23.58
C GLN A 122 -7.75 -29.80 -22.30
N HIS A 123 -6.42 -29.67 -22.35
CA HIS A 123 -5.56 -29.83 -21.18
C HIS A 123 -5.64 -28.64 -20.23
N ILE A 124 -5.96 -27.46 -20.76
CA ILE A 124 -6.15 -26.24 -19.96
C ILE A 124 -7.49 -26.33 -19.23
N ASP A 125 -8.55 -26.75 -19.92
CA ASP A 125 -9.89 -26.89 -19.35
C ASP A 125 -9.93 -27.95 -18.23
N GLN A 126 -9.24 -29.09 -18.41
CA GLN A 126 -9.11 -30.11 -17.37
C GLN A 126 -8.34 -29.67 -16.11
N PHE A 127 -7.44 -28.69 -16.23
CA PHE A 127 -6.68 -28.18 -15.09
C PHE A 127 -7.45 -27.13 -14.28
N LEU A 128 -8.46 -26.49 -14.90
CA LEU A 128 -9.25 -25.42 -14.30
C LEU A 128 -10.56 -25.90 -13.65
N GLU A 129 -10.94 -27.18 -13.82
CA GLU A 129 -11.95 -27.88 -13.01
C GLU A 129 -11.40 -28.31 -11.65
#